data_AF-A0A972EHP7-F1
#
_entry.id   AF-A0A972EHP7-F1
#
_cell.length_a   1.000
_cell.length_b   1.000
_cell.length_c   1.000
_cell.angle_alpha   90.00
_cell.angle_beta   90.00
_cell.angle_gamma   90.00
#
_symmetry.space_group_name_H-M   'P 1'
#
loop_
_entity.id
_entity.type
_entity.pdbx_description
1 polymer ?
#
loop_
_entity_poly.entity_id
_entity_poly.type
_entity_poly.pdbx_seq_one_letter_code
_entity_poly.pdbx_strand_id
1 'polypeptide(L)'
;MSSSKRIVVYLPDSLLKEVDSIVSVEKTNRSQFVCKAMRLYIRKRSRMELNEQMKNGYREMGEINLALAELGLSLDMSSLESYEAEMAECE
;
A
#
# COMPACT_ATOMS: atom_id res chain seq x y z
N MET A 1 7.47 3.77 -30.60
CA MET A 1 8.59 4.72 -30.42
C MET A 1 8.30 5.60 -29.22
N SER A 2 8.78 5.23 -28.02
CA SER A 2 8.57 6.05 -26.82
C SER A 2 9.44 7.31 -26.90
N SER A 3 8.82 8.49 -27.00
CA SER A 3 9.55 9.76 -27.03
C SER A 3 10.17 10.02 -25.66
N SER A 4 11.50 9.90 -25.58
CA SER A 4 12.24 10.33 -24.38
C SER A 4 12.39 11.84 -24.42
N LYS A 5 12.00 12.54 -23.35
CA LYS A 5 12.22 13.98 -23.20
C LYS A 5 13.48 14.23 -22.35
N ARG A 6 14.34 15.14 -22.81
CA ARG A 6 15.52 15.58 -22.05
C ARG A 6 15.11 16.63 -21.02
N ILE A 7 15.55 16.47 -19.79
CA ILE A 7 15.41 17.45 -18.72
C ILE A 7 16.81 17.86 -18.24
N VAL A 8 16.96 19.12 -17.82
CA VAL A 8 18.17 19.64 -17.16
C VAL A 8 17.77 20.01 -15.75
N VAL A 9 18.53 19.52 -14.76
CA VAL A 9 18.28 19.76 -13.34
C VAL A 9 19.56 20.22 -12.68
N TYR A 10 19.44 21.14 -11.73
CA TYR A 10 20.56 21.58 -10.89
C TYR A 10 20.53 20.76 -9.60
N LEU A 11 21.68 20.17 -9.25
CA LEU A 11 21.84 19.36 -8.05
C LEU A 11 23.03 19.90 -7.26
N PRO A 12 23.00 19.82 -5.91
CA PRO A 12 24.17 20.13 -5.11
C PRO A 12 25.36 19.23 -5.47
N ASP A 13 26.57 19.80 -5.49
CA ASP A 13 27.80 19.05 -5.80
C ASP A 13 28.03 17.88 -4.85
N SER A 14 27.64 18.02 -3.58
CA SER A 14 27.72 16.93 -2.59
C SER A 14 26.91 15.72 -3.03
N LEU A 15 25.65 15.93 -3.40
CA LEU A 15 24.76 14.87 -3.85
C LEU A 15 25.25 14.25 -5.17
N LEU A 16 25.79 15.06 -6.09
CA LEU A 16 26.33 14.53 -7.34
C LEU A 16 27.54 13.61 -7.10
N LYS A 17 28.43 13.96 -6.15
CA LYS A 17 29.57 13.12 -5.76
C LYS A 17 29.14 11.78 -5.16
N GLU A 18 28.09 11.78 -4.35
CA GLU A 18 27.51 10.54 -3.80
C GLU A 18 26.96 9.66 -4.92
N VAL A 19 26.21 10.24 -5.85
CA VAL A 19 25.68 9.54 -7.03
C VAL A 19 26.82 8.95 -7.86
N ASP A 20 27.88 9.71 -8.11
CA ASP A 20 29.06 9.25 -8.86
C ASP A 20 29.75 8.06 -8.21
N SER A 21 29.88 8.10 -6.90
CA SER A 21 30.47 7.00 -6.12
C SER A 21 29.66 5.72 -6.33
N ILE A 22 28.34 5.79 -6.24
CA ILE A 22 27.45 4.62 -6.43
C ILE A 22 27.48 4.14 -7.88
N VAL A 23 27.36 5.06 -8.84
CA VAL A 23 27.36 4.74 -10.28
C VAL A 23 28.66 4.07 -10.70
N SER A 24 29.79 4.47 -10.12
CA SER A 24 31.11 3.86 -10.36
C SER A 24 31.18 2.41 -9.87
N VAL A 25 30.61 2.12 -8.70
CA VAL A 25 30.56 0.77 -8.11
C VAL A 25 29.62 -0.14 -8.91
N GLU A 26 28.44 0.36 -9.26
CA GLU A 26 27.42 -0.40 -10.00
C GLU A 26 27.72 -0.52 -11.51
N LYS A 27 28.76 0.15 -12.01
CA LYS A 27 29.09 0.24 -13.45
C LYS A 27 27.90 0.68 -14.32
N THR A 28 27.10 1.61 -13.81
CA THR A 28 25.95 2.18 -14.53
C THR A 28 26.27 3.60 -15.02
N ASN A 29 25.29 4.31 -15.57
CA ASN A 29 25.45 5.74 -15.89
C ASN A 29 24.50 6.60 -15.02
N ARG A 30 24.86 7.88 -14.85
CA ARG A 30 24.09 8.84 -14.03
C ARG A 30 22.63 8.93 -14.47
N SER A 31 22.36 8.95 -15.78
CA SER A 31 20.99 9.09 -16.30
C SER A 31 20.11 7.89 -15.96
N GLN A 32 20.64 6.67 -16.08
CA GLN A 32 19.95 5.44 -15.70
C GLN A 32 19.74 5.37 -14.19
N PHE A 33 20.73 5.77 -13.39
CA PHE A 33 20.60 5.86 -11.93
C PHE A 33 19.47 6.82 -11.54
N VAL A 34 19.50 8.06 -12.06
CA VAL A 34 18.46 9.07 -11.80
C VAL A 34 17.09 8.58 -12.25
N CYS A 35 16.96 8.00 -13.44
CA CYS A 35 15.70 7.42 -13.91
C CYS A 35 15.21 6.25 -13.06
N LYS A 36 16.11 5.42 -12.51
CA LYS A 36 15.74 4.35 -11.56
C LYS A 36 15.25 4.95 -10.23
N ALA A 37 15.98 5.92 -9.68
CA ALA A 37 15.63 6.61 -8.44
C ALA A 37 14.28 7.32 -8.56
N MET A 38 14.03 8.04 -9.65
CA MET A 38 12.73 8.68 -9.91
C MET A 38 11.58 7.67 -9.98
N ARG A 39 11.76 6.55 -10.71
CA ARG A 39 10.73 5.49 -10.77
C ARG A 39 10.46 4.88 -9.39
N LEU A 40 11.50 4.66 -8.60
CA LEU A 40 11.37 4.15 -7.23
C LEU A 40 10.61 5.15 -6.36
N TYR A 41 10.96 6.42 -6.42
CA TYR A 41 10.32 7.49 -5.67
C TYR A 41 8.82 7.60 -6.00
N ILE A 42 8.47 7.61 -7.29
CA ILE A 42 7.06 7.67 -7.74
C ILE A 42 6.28 6.47 -7.19
N ARG A 43 6.81 5.25 -7.35
CA ARG A 43 6.16 4.03 -6.82
C ARG A 43 5.96 4.08 -5.30
N LYS A 44 6.98 4.52 -4.56
CA LYS A 44 6.90 4.66 -3.10
C LYS A 44 5.83 5.69 -2.72
N ARG A 45 5.77 6.83 -3.41
CA ARG A 45 4.77 7.87 -3.18
C ARG A 45 3.35 7.38 -3.45
N SER A 46 3.12 6.74 -4.59
CA SER A 46 1.80 6.17 -4.91
C SER A 46 1.36 5.13 -3.87
N ARG A 47 2.28 4.31 -3.35
CA ARG A 47 1.97 3.35 -2.28
C ARG A 47 1.60 4.04 -0.96
N MET A 48 2.28 5.14 -0.61
CA MET A 48 1.92 5.93 0.58
C MET A 48 0.54 6.56 0.43
N GLU A 49 0.25 7.13 -0.73
CA GLU A 49 -1.06 7.72 -1.04
C GLU A 49 -2.18 6.67 -0.97
N LEU A 50 -1.97 5.48 -1.56
CA LEU A 50 -2.92 4.37 -1.48
C LEU A 50 -3.16 3.94 -0.02
N ASN A 51 -2.11 3.81 0.78
CA ASN A 51 -2.24 3.43 2.19
C ASN A 51 -3.05 4.45 2.99
N GLU A 52 -2.86 5.75 2.76
CA GLU A 52 -3.65 6.78 3.42
C GLU A 52 -5.12 6.78 2.97
N GLN A 53 -5.37 6.58 1.67
CA GLN A 53 -6.74 6.41 1.16
C GLN A 53 -7.43 5.20 1.79
N MET A 54 -6.74 4.06 1.92
CA MET A 54 -7.27 2.87 2.58
C MET A 54 -7.61 3.15 4.04
N LYS A 55 -6.70 3.78 4.80
CA LYS A 55 -6.96 4.13 6.20
C LYS A 55 -8.19 5.02 6.36
N ASN A 56 -8.32 6.02 5.49
CA ASN A 56 -9.46 6.93 5.53
C ASN A 56 -10.76 6.20 5.21
N GLY A 57 -10.79 5.39 4.14
CA GLY A 57 -11.96 4.59 3.79
C GLY A 57 -12.37 3.62 4.90
N TYR A 58 -11.41 2.96 5.57
CA TYR A 58 -11.74 2.10 6.72
C TYR A 58 -12.29 2.88 7.92
N ARG A 59 -11.80 4.09 8.18
CA ARG A 59 -12.34 4.95 9.24
C ARG A 59 -13.75 5.43 8.91
N GLU A 60 -13.98 5.86 7.67
CA GLU A 60 -15.29 6.30 7.18
C GLU A 60 -16.33 5.17 7.26
N MET A 61 -15.93 3.94 6.92
CA MET A 61 -16.79 2.75 6.99
C MET A 61 -16.84 2.11 8.38
N GLY A 62 -16.14 2.67 9.37
CA GLY A 62 -15.92 2.03 10.67
C GLY A 62 -17.22 1.67 11.39
N GLU A 63 -18.15 2.63 11.48
CA GLU A 63 -19.44 2.43 12.16
C GLU A 63 -20.33 1.41 11.44
N ILE A 64 -20.39 1.49 10.11
CA ILE A 64 -21.19 0.56 9.29
C ILE A 64 -20.61 -0.86 9.39
N ASN A 65 -19.30 -1.01 9.26
CA ASN A 65 -18.63 -2.30 9.36
C ASN A 65 -18.80 -2.91 10.75
N LEU A 66 -18.74 -2.10 11.80
CA LEU A 66 -18.97 -2.55 13.17
C LEU A 66 -20.41 -3.07 13.34
N ALA A 67 -21.41 -2.28 12.93
CA ALA A 67 -22.81 -2.68 13.05
C ALA A 67 -23.12 -3.98 12.27
N LEU A 68 -22.56 -4.13 11.07
CA LEU A 68 -22.71 -5.36 10.28
C LEU A 68 -22.02 -6.57 10.95
N ALA A 69 -20.85 -6.37 11.56
CA ALA A 69 -20.15 -7.43 12.27
C ALA A 69 -20.93 -7.89 13.53
N GLU A 70 -21.45 -6.94 14.30
CA GLU A 70 -22.28 -7.23 15.48
C GLU A 70 -23.57 -7.97 15.09
N LEU A 71 -24.24 -7.51 14.04
CA LEU A 71 -25.43 -8.18 13.51
C LEU A 71 -25.12 -9.61 13.07
N GLY A 72 -24.07 -9.80 12.27
CA GLY A 72 -23.65 -11.13 11.80
C GLY A 72 -23.38 -12.08 12.96
N LEU A 73 -22.62 -11.62 13.97
CA LEU A 73 -22.33 -12.43 15.16
C LEU A 73 -23.61 -12.83 15.92
N SER A 74 -24.55 -11.91 16.08
CA SER A 74 -25.81 -12.20 16.78
C SER A 74 -26.65 -13.26 16.05
N LEU A 75 -26.66 -13.23 14.72
CA LEU A 75 -27.36 -14.20 13.89
C LEU A 75 -26.69 -15.57 13.97
N ASP A 76 -25.36 -15.61 13.89
CA ASP A 76 -24.59 -16.85 14.02
C ASP A 76 -24.82 -17.50 15.39
N MET A 77 -24.86 -16.70 16.46
CA MET A 77 -25.10 -17.18 17.82
C MET A 77 -26.49 -17.78 17.98
N SER A 78 -27.54 -17.09 17.52
CA SER A 78 -28.91 -17.61 17.58
C SER A 78 -29.12 -18.87 16.73
N SER A 79 -28.45 -18.95 15.58
CA SER A 79 -28.43 -20.16 14.75
C SER A 79 -27.78 -21.34 15.48
N LEU A 80 -26.65 -21.10 16.16
CA LEU A 80 -25.96 -22.11 16.95
C LEU A 80 -26.80 -22.59 18.12
N GLU A 81 -27.41 -21.68 18.88
CA GLU A 81 -28.30 -22.04 20.00
C GLU A 81 -29.47 -22.91 19.54
N SER A 82 -30.08 -22.57 18.40
CA SER A 82 -31.17 -23.36 17.83
C SER A 82 -30.72 -24.77 17.44
N TYR A 83 -29.54 -24.88 16.79
CA TYR A 83 -28.95 -26.16 16.42
C TYR A 83 -28.63 -27.04 17.64
N GLU A 84 -28.04 -26.44 18.69
CA GLU A 84 -27.71 -27.16 19.92
C GLU A 84 -28.96 -27.64 20.67
N ALA A 85 -30.03 -26.84 20.68
CA ALA A 85 -31.31 -27.22 21.27
C ALA A 85 -31.94 -28.43 20.55
N GLU A 86 -32.00 -28.42 19.21
CA GLU A 86 -32.52 -29.55 18.43
C GLU A 86 -31.71 -30.84 18.66
N MET A 87 -30.40 -30.73 18.81
CA MET A 87 -29.52 -31.86 19.12
C MET A 87 -29.76 -32.43 20.51
N ALA A 88 -29.95 -31.57 21.52
CA ALA A 88 -30.21 -31.99 22.89
C ALA A 88 -31.58 -32.66 23.06
N GLU A 89 -32.58 -32.30 22.24
CA GLU A 89 -33.90 -32.93 22.23
C GLU A 89 -33.92 -34.33 21.57
N CYS A 90 -32.85 -34.69 20.85
CA CYS A 90 -32.69 -36.01 20.22
C CYS A 90 -31.98 -37.06 21.09
N GLU A 91 -31.48 -36.68 22.27
CA GLU A 91 -30.91 -37.57 23.30
C GLU A 91 -31.96 -37.98 24.35
#